data_AF-A0A0D8BKG7-F1
#
_entry.id   AF-A0A0D8BKG7-F1
#
_cell.length_a   1.000
_cell.length_b   1.000
_cell.length_c   1.000
_cell.angle_alpha   90.00
_cell.angle_beta   90.00
_cell.angle_gamma   90.00
#
_symmetry.space_group_name_H-M   'P 1'
#
loop_
_entity.id
_entity.type
_entity.pdbx_description
1 polymer ?
#
loop_
_entity_poly.entity_id
_entity_poly.type
_entity_poly.pdbx_seq_one_letter_code
_entity_poly.pdbx_strand_id
1 'polypeptide(L)'
;MPRGRAFLQTAHGRGAGVVVSAVTLTEVLRGGPWDAAVHRVLARIRVLPVTPDLARSAGELLGATGLSGHRCALEAVVAVTALRADRPAVLLTSDVGDLHRLVDEPDRPKDSRVVVVHV
;
A
#
# COMPACT_ATOMS: atom_id res chain seq x y z
N MET A 1 -2.21 -1.44 -17.12
CA MET A 1 -2.44 -0.25 -16.28
C MET A 1 -3.59 0.71 -16.69
N PRO A 2 -4.78 0.26 -17.17
CA PRO A 2 -5.97 1.13 -17.22
C PRO A 2 -6.65 1.32 -15.85
N ARG A 3 -6.69 0.27 -15.03
CA ARG A 3 -7.45 0.24 -13.77
C ARG A 3 -6.88 1.15 -12.69
N GLY A 4 -5.57 1.13 -12.45
CA GLY A 4 -4.94 2.03 -11.47
C GLY A 4 -5.19 3.51 -11.75
N ARG A 5 -5.19 3.94 -13.02
CA ARG A 5 -5.54 5.31 -13.39
C ARG A 5 -7.01 5.66 -13.09
N ALA A 6 -7.93 4.73 -13.33
CA ALA A 6 -9.34 4.92 -13.00
C ALA A 6 -9.55 5.10 -11.49
N PHE A 7 -8.80 4.37 -10.65
CA PHE A 7 -8.83 4.57 -9.20
C PHE A 7 -8.27 5.93 -8.78
N LEU A 8 -7.18 6.40 -9.38
CA LEU A 8 -6.65 7.75 -9.11
C LEU A 8 -7.66 8.84 -9.49
N GLN A 9 -8.33 8.70 -10.63
CA GLN A 9 -9.38 9.63 -11.05
C GLN A 9 -10.58 9.61 -10.08
N THR A 10 -11.00 8.41 -9.66
CA THR A 10 -12.10 8.24 -8.70
C THR A 10 -11.75 8.85 -7.34
N ALA A 11 -10.53 8.61 -6.84
CA ALA A 11 -10.04 9.18 -5.59
C ALA A 11 -10.02 10.71 -5.67
N HIS A 12 -9.51 11.27 -6.77
CA HIS A 12 -9.49 12.71 -7.00
C HIS A 12 -10.91 13.31 -7.03
N GLY A 13 -11.85 12.69 -7.76
CA GLY A 13 -13.24 13.15 -7.81
C GLY A 13 -13.98 13.07 -6.47
N ARG A 14 -13.52 12.23 -5.54
CA ARG A 14 -14.05 12.11 -4.17
C ARG A 14 -13.28 12.93 -3.13
N GLY A 15 -12.23 13.66 -3.53
CA GLY A 15 -11.36 14.36 -2.58
C GLY A 15 -10.56 13.43 -1.65
N ALA A 16 -10.43 12.15 -2.00
CA ALA A 16 -9.72 11.18 -1.19
C ALA A 16 -8.19 11.34 -1.32
N GLY A 17 -7.48 11.22 -0.21
CA GLY A 17 -6.02 11.20 -0.20
C GLY A 17 -5.48 9.96 -0.92
N VAL A 18 -4.46 10.15 -1.77
CA VAL A 18 -3.72 9.05 -2.38
C VAL A 18 -2.31 9.04 -1.82
N VAL A 19 -1.92 7.91 -1.26
CA VAL A 19 -0.59 7.68 -0.68
C VAL A 19 0.06 6.45 -1.29
N VAL A 20 1.39 6.40 -1.28
CA VAL A 20 2.16 5.20 -1.59
C VAL A 20 3.26 5.03 -0.54
N SER A 21 3.58 3.79 -0.15
CA SER A 21 4.75 3.55 0.69
C SER A 21 6.02 3.81 -0.11
N ALA A 22 7.02 4.46 0.48
CA ALA A 22 8.32 4.67 -0.16
C ALA A 22 8.98 3.34 -0.57
N VAL A 23 8.65 2.24 0.11
CA VAL A 23 9.16 0.91 -0.23
C VAL A 23 8.77 0.49 -1.65
N THR A 24 7.59 0.90 -2.13
CA THR A 24 7.09 0.58 -3.48
C THR A 24 7.95 1.23 -4.57
N LEU A 25 8.69 2.31 -4.26
CA LEU A 25 9.61 2.91 -5.22
C LEU A 25 10.71 1.93 -5.64
N THR A 26 11.15 1.06 -4.72
CA THR A 26 12.14 0.02 -4.99
C THR A 26 11.64 -1.02 -6.00
N GLU A 27 10.33 -1.23 -6.03
CA GLU A 27 9.69 -2.20 -6.93
C GLU A 27 9.51 -1.65 -8.34
N VAL A 28 9.39 -0.33 -8.51
CA VAL A 28 9.01 0.27 -9.82
C VAL A 28 10.12 1.06 -10.52
N LEU A 29 11.05 1.68 -9.78
CA LEU A 29 12.11 2.50 -10.37
C LEU A 29 13.29 1.63 -10.82
N ARG A 30 13.88 1.97 -11.98
CA ARG A 30 15.00 1.22 -12.58
C ARG A 30 16.19 2.10 -12.97
N GLY A 31 16.14 3.41 -12.69
CA GLY A 31 17.19 4.37 -13.02
C GLY A 31 17.27 4.73 -14.51
N GLY A 32 16.21 4.47 -15.29
CA GLY A 32 16.20 4.65 -16.74
C GLY A 32 15.17 5.66 -17.24
N PRO A 33 15.14 5.96 -18.55
CA PRO A 33 14.19 6.92 -19.14
C PRO A 33 12.71 6.61 -18.87
N TRP A 34 12.37 5.33 -18.64
CA TRP A 34 11.02 4.88 -18.29
C TRP A 34 10.54 5.40 -16.93
N ASP A 35 11.45 5.71 -16.00
CA ASP A 35 11.12 6.24 -14.67
C ASP A 35 10.49 7.63 -14.75
N ALA A 36 10.73 8.38 -15.84
CA ALA A 36 10.09 9.68 -16.05
C ALA A 36 8.55 9.57 -16.04
N ALA A 37 7.99 8.48 -16.56
CA ALA A 37 6.54 8.25 -16.50
C ALA A 37 6.06 7.97 -15.07
N VAL A 38 6.85 7.22 -14.29
CA VAL A 38 6.58 6.91 -12.89
C VAL A 38 6.65 8.18 -12.04
N HIS A 39 7.70 8.99 -12.18
CA HIS A 39 7.87 10.26 -11.46
C HIS A 39 6.73 11.25 -11.75
N ARG A 40 6.23 11.31 -12.99
CA ARG A 40 5.05 12.13 -13.33
C ARG A 40 3.79 11.72 -12.56
N VAL A 41 3.59 10.42 -12.32
CA VAL A 41 2.47 9.91 -11.52
C VAL A 41 2.71 10.22 -10.03
N LEU A 42 3.91 9.94 -9.53
CA LEU A 42 4.29 10.16 -8.13
C LEU A 42 4.23 11.64 -7.71
N ALA A 43 4.47 12.58 -8.63
CA ALA A 43 4.36 14.02 -8.35
C ALA A 43 2.95 14.45 -7.89
N ARG A 44 1.95 13.60 -8.06
CA ARG A 44 0.54 13.85 -7.68
C ARG A 44 0.10 12.99 -6.49
N ILE A 45 1.00 12.18 -5.92
CA ILE A 45 0.73 11.20 -4.87
C ILE A 45 1.68 11.47 -3.70
N ARG A 46 1.17 11.38 -2.47
CA ARG A 46 2.04 11.54 -1.30
C ARG A 46 2.81 10.24 -1.06
N VAL A 47 4.14 10.30 -1.12
CA VAL A 47 5.00 9.18 -0.75
C VAL A 47 5.23 9.21 0.76
N LEU A 48 4.88 8.13 1.46
CA LEU A 48 5.06 8.00 2.90
C LEU A 48 6.39 7.29 3.22
N PRO A 49 7.23 7.84 4.11
CA PRO A 49 8.51 7.23 4.45
C PRO A 49 8.32 5.92 5.23
N VAL A 50 9.27 4.99 5.07
CA VAL A 50 9.38 3.81 5.92
C VAL A 50 10.25 4.18 7.12
N THR A 51 9.63 4.40 8.27
CA THR A 51 10.34 4.71 9.52
C THR A 51 10.71 3.44 10.28
N PRO A 52 11.68 3.49 11.24
CA PRO A 52 12.00 2.34 12.09
C PRO A 52 10.78 1.78 12.83
N ASP A 53 9.88 2.63 13.33
CA ASP A 53 8.67 2.17 14.02
C ASP A 53 7.64 1.56 13.08
N LEU A 54 7.59 1.98 11.82
CA LEU A 54 6.77 1.33 10.80
C LEU A 54 7.34 -0.05 10.47
N ALA A 55 8.65 -0.14 10.28
CA ALA A 55 9.34 -1.40 10.01
C ALA A 55 9.21 -2.39 11.18
N ARG A 56 9.29 -1.93 12.43
CA ARG A 56 9.04 -2.76 13.62
C ARG A 56 7.62 -3.33 13.61
N SER A 57 6.60 -2.49 13.43
CA SER A 57 5.21 -2.96 13.35
C SER A 57 4.98 -3.94 12.19
N ALA A 58 5.67 -3.78 11.06
CA ALA A 58 5.59 -4.73 9.96
C ALA A 58 6.18 -6.09 10.35
N GLY A 59 7.30 -6.12 11.08
CA GLY A 59 7.88 -7.35 11.63
C GLY A 59 6.97 -8.04 12.65
N GLU A 60 6.35 -7.28 13.55
CA GLU A 60 5.37 -7.79 14.52
C GLU A 60 4.14 -8.36 13.81
N LEU A 61 3.64 -7.67 12.78
CA LEU A 61 2.50 -8.12 11.97
C LEU A 61 2.80 -9.44 11.25
N LEU A 62 4.02 -9.60 10.71
CA LEU A 62 4.46 -10.87 10.13
C LEU A 62 4.47 -11.99 11.17
N GLY A 63 5.02 -11.73 12.36
CA GLY A 63 5.00 -12.69 13.47
C GLY A 63 3.59 -13.11 13.87
N ALA A 64 2.67 -12.15 14.01
CA ALA A 64 1.28 -12.40 14.38
C ALA A 64 0.50 -13.19 13.32
N THR A 65 0.81 -12.95 12.04
CA THR A 65 0.19 -13.67 10.92
C THR A 65 0.90 -14.99 10.61
N GLY A 66 2.06 -15.29 11.18
CA GLY A 66 2.85 -16.46 10.82
C GLY A 66 3.39 -16.45 9.39
N LEU A 67 3.33 -15.30 8.71
CA LEU A 67 3.95 -15.09 7.40
C LEU A 67 5.45 -14.84 7.60
N SER A 68 6.28 -15.35 6.69
CA SER A 68 7.74 -15.26 6.84
C SER A 68 8.48 -15.16 5.51
N GLY A 69 9.71 -14.67 5.59
CA GLY A 69 10.61 -14.52 4.44
C GLY A 69 10.56 -13.15 3.79
N HIS A 70 11.57 -12.89 2.96
CA HIS A 70 11.77 -11.59 2.30
C HIS A 70 10.62 -11.12 1.39
N ARG A 71 9.80 -12.05 0.86
CA ARG A 71 8.66 -11.72 -0.03
C ARG A 71 7.56 -11.00 0.74
N CYS A 72 7.24 -11.49 1.93
CA CYS A 72 6.21 -10.90 2.78
C CYS A 72 6.69 -9.60 3.46
N ALA A 73 7.99 -9.32 3.50
CA ALA A 73 8.53 -8.14 4.20
C ALA A 73 8.09 -6.81 3.57
N LEU A 74 8.12 -6.71 2.24
CA LEU A 74 7.64 -5.52 1.51
C LEU A 74 6.13 -5.36 1.68
N GLU A 75 5.38 -6.45 1.53
CA GLU A 75 3.93 -6.45 1.68
C GLU A 75 3.50 -6.09 3.10
N ALA A 76 4.22 -6.53 4.13
CA ALA A 76 3.95 -6.14 5.51
C ALA A 76 4.17 -4.64 5.75
N VAL A 77 5.21 -4.05 5.15
CA VAL A 77 5.44 -2.59 5.20
C VAL A 77 4.29 -1.84 4.52
N VAL A 78 3.84 -2.32 3.35
CA VAL A 78 2.68 -1.75 2.64
C VAL A 78 1.39 -1.91 3.46
N ALA A 79 1.17 -3.08 4.06
CA ALA A 79 0.01 -3.37 4.90
C ALA A 79 -0.04 -2.45 6.12
N VAL A 80 1.07 -2.29 6.86
CA VAL A 80 1.12 -1.36 8.00
C VAL A 80 0.91 0.09 7.56
N THR A 81 1.44 0.47 6.39
CA THR A 81 1.18 1.79 5.81
C THR A 81 -0.32 2.02 5.57
N ALA A 82 -1.01 1.02 5.01
CA ALA A 82 -2.46 1.07 4.79
C ALA A 82 -3.24 1.06 6.12
N LEU A 83 -2.82 0.24 7.09
CA LEU A 83 -3.47 0.14 8.40
C LEU A 83 -3.38 1.45 9.21
N ARG A 84 -2.33 2.25 8.99
CA ARG A 84 -2.12 3.56 9.63
C ARG A 84 -2.73 4.74 8.85
N ALA A 85 -3.27 4.51 7.66
CA ALA A 85 -3.91 5.57 6.87
C ALA A 85 -5.25 5.99 7.49
N ASP A 86 -5.69 7.21 7.15
CA ASP A 86 -7.02 7.70 7.47
C ASP A 86 -8.09 6.74 6.92
N ARG A 87 -9.17 6.53 7.67
CA ARG A 87 -10.23 5.57 7.33
C ARG A 87 -11.49 6.28 6.82
N PRO A 88 -12.22 5.71 5.85
CA PRO A 88 -12.00 4.40 5.20
C PRO A 88 -10.83 4.38 4.21
N ALA A 89 -10.15 3.23 4.07
CA ALA A 89 -8.96 3.07 3.23
C ALA A 89 -9.10 1.91 2.23
N VAL A 90 -8.57 2.10 1.02
CA VAL A 90 -8.50 1.08 -0.03
C VAL A 90 -7.05 0.84 -0.41
N LEU A 91 -6.60 -0.42 -0.32
CA LEU A 91 -5.27 -0.85 -0.74
C LEU A 91 -5.35 -1.46 -2.15
N LEU A 92 -4.72 -0.80 -3.12
CA LEU A 92 -4.63 -1.27 -4.50
C LEU A 92 -3.37 -2.11 -4.68
N THR A 93 -3.50 -3.30 -5.25
CA THR A 93 -2.36 -4.20 -5.48
C THR A 93 -2.58 -5.10 -6.69
N SER A 94 -1.51 -5.49 -7.38
CA SER A 94 -1.58 -6.53 -8.41
C SER A 94 -1.52 -7.95 -7.83
N ASP A 95 -1.03 -8.12 -6.61
CA ASP A 95 -1.04 -9.40 -5.90
C ASP A 95 -1.71 -9.22 -4.54
N VAL A 96 -2.80 -9.96 -4.32
CA VAL A 96 -3.63 -9.85 -3.11
C VAL A 96 -3.30 -10.90 -2.06
N GLY A 97 -2.46 -11.89 -2.40
CA GLY A 97 -2.34 -13.17 -1.68
C GLY A 97 -2.09 -12.99 -0.18
N ASP A 98 -0.96 -12.40 0.18
CA ASP A 98 -0.59 -12.21 1.58
C ASP A 98 -1.26 -10.97 2.19
N LEU A 99 -1.60 -9.96 1.37
CA LEU A 99 -2.16 -8.70 1.83
C LEU A 99 -3.53 -8.85 2.52
N HIS A 100 -4.39 -9.77 2.07
CA HIS A 100 -5.66 -10.03 2.76
C HIS A 100 -5.46 -10.50 4.20
N ARG A 101 -4.43 -11.32 4.45
CA ARG A 101 -4.10 -11.81 5.78
C ARG A 101 -3.44 -10.73 6.64
N LEU A 102 -2.60 -9.89 6.03
CA LEU A 102 -1.88 -8.83 6.71
C LEU A 102 -2.78 -7.66 7.16
N VAL A 103 -3.83 -7.35 6.39
CA VAL A 103 -4.74 -6.23 6.73
C VAL A 103 -6.06 -6.68 7.33
N ASP A 104 -6.17 -7.94 7.77
CA ASP A 104 -7.40 -8.41 8.42
C ASP A 104 -7.61 -7.70 9.76
N GLU A 105 -8.80 -7.13 9.93
CA GLU A 105 -9.19 -6.35 11.10
C GLU A 105 -10.54 -6.85 11.62
N PRO A 106 -10.64 -8.11 12.12
CA PRO A 106 -11.91 -8.75 12.44
C PRO A 106 -12.71 -8.03 13.52
N ASP A 107 -12.04 -7.29 14.40
CA ASP A 107 -12.66 -6.51 15.49
C ASP A 107 -13.06 -5.09 15.08
N ARG A 108 -12.68 -4.62 13.88
CA ARG A 108 -13.01 -3.28 13.39
C ARG A 108 -14.35 -3.29 12.64
N PRO A 109 -15.19 -2.25 12.74
CA PRO A 109 -16.41 -2.12 11.92
C PRO A 109 -16.10 -2.24 10.42
N LYS A 110 -16.97 -2.93 9.67
CA LYS A 110 -16.74 -3.29 8.25
C LYS A 110 -16.47 -2.08 7.35
N ASP A 111 -17.14 -0.96 7.61
CA ASP A 111 -16.99 0.30 6.88
C ASP A 111 -15.66 1.03 7.15
N SER A 112 -14.93 0.59 8.17
CA SER A 112 -13.69 1.22 8.65
C SER A 112 -12.45 0.36 8.38
N ARG A 113 -12.63 -0.88 7.88
CA ARG A 113 -11.53 -1.80 7.53
C ARG A 113 -10.80 -1.35 6.28
N VAL A 114 -9.54 -1.77 6.15
CA VAL A 114 -8.84 -1.67 4.86
C VAL A 114 -9.48 -2.63 3.88
N VAL A 115 -9.83 -2.15 2.69
CA VAL A 115 -10.32 -2.99 1.59
C VAL A 115 -9.18 -3.21 0.59
N VAL A 116 -8.80 -4.46 0.37
CA VAL A 116 -7.82 -4.81 -0.67
C VAL A 116 -8.54 -4.97 -2.01
N VAL A 117 -8.03 -4.32 -3.06
CA VAL A 117 -8.58 -4.37 -4.41
C VAL A 117 -7.48 -4.72 -5.40
N HIS A 118 -7.74 -5.76 -6.20
CA HIS A 118 -6.86 -6.17 -7.28
C HIS A 118 -6.96 -5.23 -8.50
N VAL A 119 -5.83 -4.78 -9.05
CA VAL A 119 -5.76 -3.80 -10.16
C VAL A 119 -5.00 -4.28 -11.39
#